data_AF-A0AAV3Q9E2-F1
#
_entry.id   AF-A0AAV3Q9E2-F1
#
_cell.length_a   1.000
_cell.length_b   1.000
_cell.length_c   1.000
_cell.angle_alpha   90.00
_cell.angle_beta   90.00
_cell.angle_gamma   90.00
#
_symmetry.space_group_name_H-M   'P 1'
#
loop_
_entity.id
_entity.type
_entity.pdbx_description
1 polymer ?
#
loop_
_entity_poly.entity_id
_entity_poly.type
_entity_poly.pdbx_seq_one_letter_code
_entity_poly.pdbx_strand_id
1 'polypeptide(L)'
;MKMDFAKDGYIITKWIDHHNHQFIDVDKRHFLPYNSHIQQSQKYVIDNHMLSGISQRATFDSIYRSIGGPGNLDFVRKDLKNDISIVRQKAMAPGEATVFLNWFREETFLRSGSIMM
;
A
#
# COMPACT_ATOMS: atom_id res chain seq x y z
N MET A 1 -5.46 -23.24 0.75
CA MET A 1 -6.80 -23.78 0.44
C MET A 1 -7.25 -23.25 -0.91
N LYS A 2 -7.80 -24.10 -1.78
CA LYS A 2 -8.46 -23.69 -3.03
C LYS A 2 -9.94 -24.02 -2.93
N MET A 3 -10.79 -23.08 -3.34
CA MET A 3 -12.23 -23.25 -3.46
C MET A 3 -12.65 -22.97 -4.90
N ASP A 4 -13.59 -23.77 -5.40
CA ASP A 4 -14.21 -23.58 -6.71
C ASP A 4 -15.74 -23.51 -6.53
N PHE A 5 -16.44 -22.84 -7.44
CA PHE A 5 -17.90 -22.72 -7.37
C PHE A 5 -18.56 -23.89 -8.10
N ALA A 6 -19.41 -24.62 -7.39
CA ALA A 6 -20.23 -25.70 -7.90
C ALA A 6 -21.71 -25.29 -7.93
N LYS A 7 -22.56 -26.19 -8.43
CA LYS A 7 -24.00 -25.94 -8.65
C LYS A 7 -24.74 -25.44 -7.39
N ASP A 8 -24.30 -25.87 -6.21
CA ASP A 8 -24.93 -25.59 -4.92
C ASP A 8 -24.06 -24.72 -3.97
N GLY A 9 -22.99 -24.10 -4.49
CA GLY A 9 -22.13 -23.18 -3.73
C GLY A 9 -20.63 -23.45 -3.84
N TYR A 10 -19.84 -22.83 -2.95
CA TYR A 10 -18.39 -23.00 -2.90
C TYR A 10 -18.02 -24.37 -2.32
N ILE A 11 -17.20 -25.13 -3.05
CA ILE A 11 -16.60 -26.39 -2.58
C ILE A 11 -15.09 -26.25 -2.42
N ILE A 12 -14.53 -26.89 -1.40
CA ILE A 12 -13.07 -26.94 -1.20
C ILE A 12 -12.51 -28.01 -2.12
N THR A 13 -11.73 -27.61 -3.12
CA THR A 13 -11.14 -28.54 -4.11
C THR A 13 -9.70 -28.91 -3.78
N LYS A 14 -9.03 -28.14 -2.90
CA LYS A 14 -7.67 -28.45 -2.46
C LYS A 14 -7.41 -27.97 -1.03
N TRP A 15 -7.05 -28.92 -0.18
CA TRP A 15 -6.53 -28.69 1.17
C TRP A 15 -5.12 -29.26 1.26
N ILE A 16 -4.17 -28.48 1.76
CA ILE A 16 -2.81 -28.96 2.08
C ILE A 16 -2.67 -28.72 3.56
N ASP A 17 -2.54 -29.80 4.32
CA ASP A 17 -2.43 -29.75 5.78
C ASP A 17 -0.97 -29.55 6.22
N HIS A 18 -0.04 -30.25 5.56
CA HIS A 18 1.38 -30.20 5.88
C HIS A 18 2.11 -29.19 4.99
N HIS A 19 2.66 -28.16 5.63
CA HIS A 19 3.52 -27.15 5.01
C HIS A 19 5.00 -27.46 5.30
N ASN A 20 5.89 -27.00 4.42
CA ASN A 20 7.35 -27.13 4.60
C ASN A 20 7.93 -26.07 5.56
N HIS A 21 7.09 -25.28 6.19
CA HIS A 21 7.44 -24.27 7.18
C HIS A 21 6.31 -24.13 8.19
N GLN A 22 6.61 -23.56 9.36
CA GLN A 22 5.59 -23.20 10.35
C GLN A 22 4.74 -22.04 9.82
N PHE A 23 3.44 -22.03 10.16
CA PHE A 23 2.61 -20.86 9.93
C PHE A 23 3.14 -19.68 10.74
N ILE A 24 2.95 -18.48 10.21
CA ILE A 24 3.30 -17.26 10.93
C ILE A 24 2.30 -17.09 12.08
N ASP A 25 2.83 -16.83 13.26
CA ASP A 25 2.05 -16.56 14.45
C ASP A 25 1.10 -15.35 14.22
N VAL A 26 -0.08 -15.40 14.84
CA VAL A 26 -1.13 -14.38 14.64
C VAL A 26 -0.64 -12.99 15.07
N ASP A 27 0.22 -12.90 16.08
CA ASP A 27 0.85 -11.67 16.56
C ASP A 27 1.81 -11.05 15.53
N LYS A 28 2.32 -11.83 14.57
CA LYS A 28 3.22 -11.39 13.50
C LYS A 28 2.51 -11.15 12.17
N ARG A 29 1.18 -11.29 12.14
CA ARG A 29 0.38 -11.14 10.91
C ARG A 29 0.58 -9.79 10.23
N HIS A 30 0.78 -8.72 11.00
CA HIS A 30 1.01 -7.36 10.50
C HIS A 30 2.37 -7.13 9.83
N PHE A 31 3.28 -8.10 9.88
CA PHE A 31 4.54 -8.07 9.11
C PHE A 31 4.38 -8.63 7.70
N LEU A 32 3.27 -9.32 7.41
CA LEU A 32 3.01 -9.85 6.08
C LEU A 32 2.59 -8.71 5.14
N PRO A 33 3.31 -8.50 4.01
CA PRO A 33 2.99 -7.41 3.08
C PRO A 33 1.55 -7.43 2.57
N TYR A 34 0.95 -8.62 2.45
CA TYR A 34 -0.45 -8.78 2.03
C TYR A 34 -1.45 -8.28 3.09
N ASN A 35 -1.09 -8.31 4.37
CA ASN A 35 -1.95 -7.84 5.46
C ASN A 35 -1.74 -6.37 5.82
N SER A 36 -0.66 -5.73 5.34
CA SER A 36 -0.34 -4.30 5.54
C SER A 36 -1.32 -3.35 4.84
N HIS A 37 -2.59 -3.38 5.23
CA HIS A 37 -3.65 -2.56 4.67
C HIS A 37 -4.11 -1.49 5.65
N ILE A 38 -4.00 -0.21 5.23
CA ILE A 38 -4.57 0.91 5.97
C ILE A 38 -6.03 1.05 5.54
N GLN A 39 -6.95 0.78 6.47
CA GLN A 39 -8.39 0.87 6.22
C GLN A 39 -8.81 2.32 5.92
N GLN A 40 -9.89 2.49 5.16
CA GLN A 40 -10.38 3.81 4.76
C GLN A 40 -10.71 4.71 5.96
N SER A 41 -11.29 4.16 7.03
CA SER A 41 -11.55 4.88 8.29
C SER A 41 -10.26 5.42 8.91
N GLN A 42 -9.19 4.63 8.89
CA GLN A 42 -7.87 5.01 9.40
C GLN A 42 -7.24 6.09 8.52
N LYS A 43 -7.46 6.06 7.19
CA LYS A 43 -6.99 7.11 6.27
C LYS A 43 -7.58 8.48 6.60
N TYR A 44 -8.87 8.56 6.91
CA TYR A 44 -9.47 9.84 7.34
C TYR A 44 -8.83 10.39 8.62
N VAL A 45 -8.52 9.53 9.59
CA VAL A 45 -7.82 9.94 10.81
C VAL A 45 -6.41 10.43 10.49
N ILE A 46 -5.69 9.71 9.62
CA ILE A 46 -4.36 10.10 9.15
C ILE A 46 -4.43 11.48 8.48
N ASP A 47 -5.36 11.70 7.55
CA ASP A 47 -5.50 12.95 6.82
C ASP A 47 -5.82 14.12 7.78
N ASN A 48 -6.77 13.95 8.70
CA ASN A 48 -7.08 14.96 9.72
C ASN A 48 -5.86 15.30 10.60
N HIS A 49 -5.10 14.29 11.01
CA HIS A 49 -3.88 14.49 11.78
C HIS A 49 -2.80 15.23 10.98
N MET A 50 -2.64 14.90 9.71
CA MET A 50 -1.70 15.56 8.82
C MET A 50 -2.07 17.03 8.60
N LEU A 51 -3.36 17.32 8.41
CA LEU A 51 -3.88 18.70 8.32
C LEU A 51 -3.69 19.47 9.64
N SER A 52 -3.76 18.78 10.77
CA SER A 52 -3.55 19.35 12.11
C SER A 52 -2.07 19.45 12.50
N GLY A 53 -1.13 19.09 11.62
CA GLY A 53 0.31 19.13 11.89
C GLY A 53 0.80 18.08 12.90
N ILE A 54 0.00 17.05 13.20
CA ILE A 54 0.38 15.97 14.10
C ILE A 54 1.45 15.11 13.42
N SER A 55 2.53 14.82 14.15
CA SER A 55 3.62 14.00 13.61
C SER A 55 3.15 12.59 13.24
N GLN A 56 3.76 12.00 12.22
CA GLN A 56 3.47 10.62 11.79
C GLN A 56 3.60 9.61 12.95
N ARG A 57 4.56 9.84 13.85
CA ARG A 57 4.76 9.01 15.04
C ARG A 57 3.54 9.09 15.97
N ALA A 58 3.09 10.30 16.28
CA ALA A 58 1.92 10.52 17.14
C ALA A 58 0.62 10.02 16.48
N THR A 59 0.48 10.16 15.16
CA THR A 59 -0.63 9.59 14.40
C THR A 59 -0.69 8.08 14.51
N PHE A 60 0.44 7.39 14.28
CA PHE A 60 0.51 5.95 14.47
C PHE A 60 0.15 5.55 15.90
N ASP A 61 0.73 6.22 16.90
CA ASP A 61 0.50 5.90 18.31
C ASP A 61 -0.97 6.12 18.72
N SER A 62 -1.63 7.13 18.16
CA SER A 62 -3.06 7.39 18.36
C SER A 62 -3.92 6.26 17.81
N ILE A 63 -3.68 5.86 16.56
CA ILE A 63 -4.42 4.77 15.91
C ILE A 63 -4.17 3.49 16.69
N TYR A 64 -2.90 3.16 16.96
CA TYR A 64 -2.48 1.99 17.73
C TYR A 64 -3.18 1.88 19.10
N ARG A 65 -3.33 3.01 19.82
CA ARG A 65 -4.05 3.04 21.10
C ARG A 65 -5.56 2.85 20.93
N SER A 66 -6.17 3.47 19.91
CA SER A 66 -7.62 3.39 19.68
C SER A 66 -8.15 1.98 19.40
N ILE A 67 -7.32 1.14 18.77
CA ILE A 67 -7.65 -0.24 18.39
C ILE A 67 -7.14 -1.29 19.41
N GLY A 68 -6.54 -0.86 20.52
CA GLY A 68 -6.16 -1.75 21.63
C GLY A 68 -4.84 -2.50 21.44
N GLY A 69 -3.93 -2.01 20.58
CA GLY A 69 -2.57 -2.53 20.48
C GLY A 69 -2.25 -3.34 19.21
N PRO A 70 -1.14 -4.10 19.19
CA PRO A 70 -0.51 -4.61 17.97
C PRO A 70 -1.25 -5.80 17.37
N GLY A 71 -1.99 -6.57 18.18
CA GLY A 71 -2.78 -7.71 17.70
C GLY A 71 -3.96 -7.32 16.81
N ASN A 72 -4.37 -6.04 16.87
CA ASN A 72 -5.53 -5.51 16.16
C ASN A 72 -5.15 -4.49 15.08
N LEU A 73 -3.85 -4.20 14.90
CA LEU A 73 -3.37 -3.30 13.85
C LEU A 73 -2.84 -4.11 12.68
N ASP A 74 -3.47 -3.95 11.53
CA ASP A 74 -3.09 -4.67 10.32
C ASP A 74 -1.82 -4.11 9.65
N PHE A 75 -1.35 -2.93 10.04
CA PHE A 75 -0.22 -2.25 9.41
C PHE A 75 0.82 -1.75 10.42
N VAL A 76 2.06 -1.58 9.96
CA VAL A 76 3.17 -1.09 10.79
C VAL A 76 3.51 0.37 10.48
N ARG A 77 4.35 1.00 11.32
CA ARG A 77 4.82 2.38 11.12
C ARG A 77 5.39 2.64 9.73
N LYS A 78 6.05 1.64 9.14
CA LYS A 78 6.60 1.71 7.78
C LYS A 78 5.50 1.89 6.73
N ASP A 79 4.37 1.23 6.91
CA ASP A 79 3.25 1.30 5.97
C ASP A 79 2.61 2.69 6.00
N LEU A 80 2.41 3.27 7.20
CA LEU A 80 1.96 4.65 7.36
C LEU A 80 2.90 5.64 6.67
N LYS A 81 4.21 5.48 6.88
CA LYS A 81 5.22 6.33 6.24
C LYS A 81 5.13 6.23 4.72
N ASN A 82 4.97 5.02 4.19
CA ASN A 82 4.87 4.77 2.75
C ASN A 82 3.60 5.40 2.17
N ASP A 83 2.45 5.20 2.81
CA ASP A 83 1.16 5.77 2.34
C ASP A 83 1.23 7.30 2.28
N ILE A 84 1.72 7.94 3.35
CA ILE A 84 1.92 9.40 3.36
C ILE A 84 2.93 9.85 2.30
N SER A 85 4.01 9.09 2.09
CA SER A 85 5.00 9.39 1.05
C SER A 85 4.38 9.33 -0.35
N ILE A 86 3.55 8.33 -0.62
CA ILE A 86 2.85 8.18 -1.90
C ILE A 86 1.90 9.36 -2.12
N VAL A 87 1.12 9.74 -1.10
CA VAL A 87 0.20 10.89 -1.19
C VAL A 87 0.98 12.18 -1.47
N ARG A 88 2.09 12.41 -0.76
CA ARG A 88 2.95 13.58 -0.97
C ARG A 88 3.56 13.59 -2.37
N GLN A 89 4.10 12.47 -2.83
CA GLN A 89 4.68 12.36 -4.17
C GLN A 89 3.65 12.63 -5.27
N LYS A 90 2.40 12.18 -5.09
CA LYS A 90 1.30 12.47 -6.03
C LYS A 90 0.89 13.94 -6.03
N ALA A 91 0.99 14.61 -4.88
CA ALA A 91 0.67 16.03 -4.75
C ALA A 91 1.81 16.95 -5.25
N MET A 92 3.04 16.44 -5.36
CA MET A 92 4.16 17.20 -5.88
C MET A 92 4.03 17.37 -7.39
N ALA A 93 4.36 18.57 -7.87
CA ALA A 93 4.51 18.84 -9.31
C ALA A 93 5.62 17.95 -9.91
N PRO A 94 5.60 17.71 -11.24
CA PRO A 94 6.68 16.98 -11.92
C PRO A 94 8.04 17.54 -11.52
N GLY A 95 8.89 16.70 -10.95
CA GLY A 95 10.26 17.09 -10.61
C GLY A 95 11.09 17.33 -11.87
N GLU A 96 12.26 17.95 -11.72
CA GLU A 96 13.18 18.25 -12.84
C GLU A 96 13.48 17.01 -13.70
N ALA A 97 13.66 15.84 -13.08
CA ALA A 97 13.86 14.59 -13.81
C ALA A 97 12.67 14.22 -14.72
N THR A 98 11.44 14.48 -14.27
CA THR A 98 10.23 14.27 -15.09
C THR A 98 10.17 15.26 -16.24
N VAL A 99 10.59 16.51 -16.01
CA VAL A 99 10.69 17.54 -17.07
C VAL A 99 11.72 17.13 -18.13
N PHE A 100 12.92 16.70 -17.73
CA PHE A 100 13.94 16.21 -18.65
C PHE A 100 13.48 14.98 -19.44
N LEU A 101 12.84 14.01 -18.77
CA LEU A 101 12.28 12.83 -19.44
C LEU A 101 11.20 13.19 -20.46
N ASN A 102 10.35 14.17 -20.15
CA ASN A 102 9.35 14.67 -21.10
C ASN A 102 10.02 15.35 -22.30
N TRP A 103 11.03 16.19 -22.06
CA TRP A 103 11.82 16.81 -23.14
C TRP A 103 12.47 15.76 -24.06
N PHE A 104 13.13 14.73 -23.51
CA PHE A 104 13.71 13.66 -24.32
C PHE A 104 12.66 12.90 -25.13
N ARG A 105 11.46 12.66 -24.57
CA ARG A 105 10.35 12.02 -25.29
C ARG A 105 9.83 12.88 -26.43
N GLU A 106 9.71 14.19 -26.22
CA GLU A 106 9.28 15.14 -27.26
C GLU A 106 10.33 15.25 -28.37
N GLU A 107 11.62 15.39 -28.03
CA GLU A 107 12.72 15.48 -29.00
C GLU A 107 12.86 14.20 -29.82
N THR A 108 12.71 13.02 -29.20
CA THR A 108 12.72 11.74 -29.92
C THR A 108 11.51 11.57 -30.83
N PHE A 109 10.32 12.01 -30.40
CA PHE A 109 9.11 11.98 -31.21
C PHE A 109 9.24 12.90 -32.44
N LEU A 110 9.71 14.14 -32.25
CA LEU A 110 9.96 15.11 -33.33
C LEU A 110 11.01 14.61 -34.33
N ARG A 111 12.09 13.99 -33.85
CA ARG A 111 13.13 13.41 -34.72
C ARG A 111 12.67 12.17 -35.47
N SER A 112 11.79 11.35 -34.88
CA SER A 112 11.23 10.17 -35.55
C SER A 112 10.18 10.52 -36.62
N GLY A 113 9.43 11.61 -36.44
CA GLY A 113 8.48 12.12 -37.44
C GLY A 113 9.15 12.82 -38.64
N SER A 114 10.38 13.32 -38.47
CA SER A 114 11.12 13.99 -39.54
C SER A 114 11.81 13.05 -40.53
N ILE A 115 11.77 11.72 -40.30
CA ILE A 115 12.36 10.70 -41.20
C ILE A 115 11.29 10.16 -42.18
N MET A 116 10.04 10.64 -42.09
CA MET A 116 8.92 10.19 -42.93
C MET A 116 8.36 11.27 -43.89
N MET A 117 9.13 12.32 -44.19
CA MET A 117 8.83 13.27 -45.27
C MET A 117 10.01 13.40 -46.23
#